data_AF-A0A5R9IYU2-F1
#
_entry.id   AF-A0A5R9IYU2-F1
#
_cell.length_a   1.000
_cell.length_b   1.000
_cell.length_c   1.000
_cell.angle_alpha   90.00
_cell.angle_beta   90.00
_cell.angle_gamma   90.00
#
_symmetry.space_group_name_H-M   'P 1'
#
loop_
_entity.id
_entity.type
_entity.pdbx_description
1 polymer ?
#
loop_
_entity_poly.entity_id
_entity_poly.type
_entity_poly.pdbx_seq_one_letter_code
_entity_poly.pdbx_strand_id
1 'polypeptide(L)' 'MKRILCVATISGEGRRGLVVKLSRRPGQDDLRQLLALGHRYGFDMRQLAKFETDANRDWFGNPLAYWHDAVFGGGSGDI' A
#
# COMPACT_ATOMS: atom_id res chain seq x y z
N MET A 1 1.02 -16.92 -12.15
CA MET A 1 1.20 -15.82 -11.17
C MET A 1 0.66 -14.53 -11.79
N LYS A 2 -0.38 -13.91 -11.23
CA LYS A 2 -1.00 -12.70 -11.80
C LYS A 2 -0.12 -11.48 -11.50
N ARG A 3 0.12 -10.62 -12.51
CA ARG A 3 0.85 -9.35 -12.34
C ARG A 3 -0.09 -8.29 -11.77
N ILE A 4 0.39 -7.47 -10.84
CA ILE A 4 -0.28 -6.21 -10.51
C ILE A 4 -0.07 -5.28 -11.70
N LEU A 5 -1.16 -4.93 -12.40
CA LEU A 5 -1.08 -4.29 -13.71
C LEU A 5 -0.51 -2.87 -13.63
N CYS A 6 -0.71 -2.19 -12.51
CA CYS A 6 -0.14 -0.86 -12.32
C CYS A 6 1.35 -0.87 -11.94
N VAL A 7 2.01 -2.02 -11.76
CA VAL A 7 3.45 -2.07 -11.42
C VAL A 7 4.30 -2.03 -12.69
N ALA A 8 5.11 -0.98 -12.81
CA ALA A 8 6.07 -0.81 -13.89
C ALA A 8 7.37 -1.56 -13.61
N THR A 9 7.96 -1.37 -12.43
CA THR A 9 9.25 -1.98 -12.06
C THR A 9 9.30 -2.30 -10.57
N ILE A 10 10.05 -3.34 -10.23
CA ILE A 10 10.39 -3.72 -8.86
C ILE A 10 11.92 -3.71 -8.76
N SER A 11 12.47 -2.96 -7.81
CA SER A 11 13.90 -2.84 -7.60
C SER A 11 14.24 -2.82 -6.11
N GLY A 12 15.33 -3.48 -5.72
CA GLY A 12 15.90 -3.31 -4.38
C GLY A 12 16.88 -2.14 -4.38
N GLU A 13 16.63 -1.11 -3.58
CA GLU A 13 17.55 0.03 -3.41
C GLU A 13 18.32 -0.06 -2.09
N GLY A 14 19.07 -1.15 -1.87
CA GLY A 14 19.96 -1.30 -0.70
C GLY A 14 19.30 -0.87 0.62
N ARG A 15 19.78 0.23 1.22
CA ARG A 15 19.25 0.80 2.48
C ARG A 15 17.80 1.29 2.42
N ARG A 16 17.26 1.58 1.23
CA ARG A 16 15.86 2.02 1.02
C ARG A 16 14.88 0.86 0.85
N GLY A 17 15.39 -0.37 0.72
CA GLY A 17 14.56 -1.58 0.63
C GLY A 17 13.88 -1.76 -0.72
N LEU A 18 12.68 -2.37 -0.70
CA LEU A 18 11.90 -2.69 -1.89
C LEU A 18 11.24 -1.42 -2.47
N VAL A 19 11.58 -1.08 -3.70
CA VAL A 19 10.98 0.02 -4.45
C VAL A 19 10.07 -0.53 -5.53
N VAL A 20 8.78 -0.18 -5.43
CA VAL A 20 7.76 -0.52 -6.42
C VAL A 20 7.38 0.75 -7.17
N LYS A 21 7.72 0.84 -8.46
CA LYS A 21 7.30 1.97 -9.31
C LYS A 21 5.99 1.62 -10.00
N LEU A 22 5.03 2.53 -9.94
CA LEU A 22 3.73 2.35 -10.57
C LEU A 22 3.68 3.08 -11.92
N SER A 23 3.16 2.43 -12.96
CA SER A 23 2.95 3.01 -14.30
C SER A 23 1.73 3.93 -14.37
N ARG A 24 0.78 3.73 -13.46
CA ARG A 24 -0.45 4.53 -13.31
C ARG A 24 -0.91 4.51 -11.86
N ARG A 25 -1.87 5.37 -11.52
CA ARG A 25 -2.56 5.29 -10.22
C ARG A 25 -3.21 3.90 -10.07
N PRO A 26 -3.06 3.22 -8.93
CA PRO A 26 -3.64 1.90 -8.72
C PRO A 26 -5.17 2.00 -8.69
N GLY A 27 -5.83 1.06 -9.36
CA GLY A 27 -7.26 0.83 -9.18
C GLY A 27 -7.53 0.04 -7.92
N GLN A 28 -8.79 -0.27 -7.63
CA GLN A 28 -9.18 -1.04 -6.44
C GLN A 28 -8.46 -2.39 -6.34
N ASP A 29 -8.44 -3.18 -7.42
CA ASP A 29 -7.79 -4.50 -7.42
C ASP A 29 -6.26 -4.42 -7.30
N ASP A 30 -5.67 -3.37 -7.87
CA ASP A 30 -4.23 -3.12 -7.71
C ASP A 30 -3.92 -2.77 -6.24
N LEU A 31 -4.74 -1.91 -5.64
CA LEU A 31 -4.57 -1.44 -4.27
C LEU A 31 -4.75 -2.60 -3.27
N ARG A 32 -5.74 -3.49 -3.47
CA ARG A 32 -5.89 -4.71 -2.66
C ARG A 32 -4.66 -5.61 -2.72
N GLN A 33 -4.06 -5.76 -3.90
CA GLN A 33 -2.84 -6.56 -4.04
C GLN A 33 -1.63 -5.88 -3.37
N LEU A 34 -1.50 -4.55 -3.49
CA LEU A 34 -0.46 -3.79 -2.80
C LEU A 34 -0.60 -3.92 -1.28
N LEU A 35 -1.82 -3.87 -0.74
CA LEU A 35 -2.08 -4.07 0.69
C LEU A 35 -1.68 -5.47 1.14
N ALA A 36 -2.05 -6.51 0.38
CA ALA A 36 -1.68 -7.88 0.69
C ALA A 36 -0.16 -8.09 0.66
N LEU A 37 0.55 -7.47 -0.30
CA LEU A 37 2.01 -7.50 -0.36
C LEU A 37 2.65 -6.74 0.81
N GLY A 38 2.11 -5.56 1.16
CA GLY A 38 2.58 -4.76 2.29
C GLY A 38 2.47 -5.52 3.60
N HIS A 39 1.32 -6.17 3.81
CA HIS A 39 1.09 -7.00 4.99
C HIS A 39 1.99 -8.24 5.04
N ARG A 40 2.25 -8.89 3.90
CA ARG A 40 3.07 -10.11 3.84
C ARG A 40 4.58 -9.86 3.93
N TYR A 41 5.06 -8.77 3.34
CA TYR A 41 6.48 -8.49 3.17
C TYR A 41 6.97 -7.26 3.95
N GLY A 42 6.08 -6.56 4.66
CA GLY A 42 6.44 -5.53 5.64
C GLY A 42 7.02 -4.24 5.08
N PHE A 43 6.69 -3.84 3.84
CA PHE A 43 7.07 -2.51 3.36
C PHE A 43 6.16 -1.44 3.98
N ASP A 44 6.62 -0.19 3.97
CA ASP A 44 5.90 0.94 4.58
C ASP A 44 4.54 1.21 3.90
N MET A 45 3.47 0.72 4.53
CA MET A 45 2.10 0.82 4.04
C MET A 45 1.50 2.23 4.18
N ARG A 46 2.10 3.12 4.98
CA ARG A 46 1.64 4.51 5.15
C ARG A 46 1.70 5.29 3.84
N GLN A 47 2.63 4.92 2.96
CA GLN A 47 2.74 5.53 1.63
C GLN A 47 1.53 5.24 0.73
N LEU A 48 0.71 4.23 1.07
CA LEU A 48 -0.50 3.88 0.33
C LEU A 48 -1.67 4.83 0.67
N ALA A 49 -1.61 5.57 1.79
CA ALA A 49 -2.67 6.49 2.20
C ALA A 49 -2.98 7.55 1.12
N LYS A 50 -1.98 7.96 0.33
CA LYS A 50 -2.14 8.90 -0.81
C LYS A 50 -3.06 8.39 -1.93
N PHE A 51 -3.41 7.10 -1.91
CA PHE A 51 -4.32 6.49 -2.88
C PHE A 51 -5.78 6.50 -2.43
N GLU A 52 -6.08 7.00 -1.23
CA GLU A 52 -7.47 7.26 -0.84
C GLU A 52 -8.13 8.27 -1.79
N THR A 53 -9.38 7.99 -2.12
CA THR A 53 -10.29 8.87 -2.87
C THR A 53 -11.68 8.74 -2.28
N ASP A 54 -12.57 9.69 -2.56
CA ASP A 54 -13.96 9.60 -2.09
C ASP A 54 -14.67 8.35 -2.60
N ALA A 55 -14.28 7.85 -3.78
CA ALA A 55 -14.84 6.64 -4.36
C ALA A 55 -14.38 5.33 -3.69
N ASN A 56 -13.26 5.33 -2.96
CA ASN A 56 -12.74 4.13 -2.31
C ASN A 56 -12.74 4.20 -0.78
N ARG A 57 -13.07 5.35 -0.20
CA ARG A 57 -13.06 5.63 1.24
C ARG A 57 -13.77 4.55 2.07
N ASP A 58 -14.96 4.13 1.64
CA ASP A 58 -15.80 3.16 2.37
C ASP A 58 -15.10 1.82 2.62
N TRP A 59 -14.27 1.34 1.68
CA TRP A 59 -13.57 0.07 1.83
C TRP A 59 -12.10 0.26 2.19
N PHE A 60 -11.42 1.25 1.59
CA PHE A 60 -9.98 1.44 1.76
C PHE A 60 -9.67 2.03 3.13
N GLY A 61 -10.45 3.02 3.57
CA GLY A 61 -10.38 3.64 4.89
C GLY A 61 -11.22 2.95 5.96
N ASN A 62 -11.70 1.71 5.71
CA ASN A 62 -12.49 0.99 6.70
C ASN A 62 -11.65 0.67 7.95
N PRO A 63 -12.00 1.20 9.15
CA PRO A 63 -11.23 1.00 10.37
C PRO A 63 -11.17 -0.46 10.85
N LEU A 64 -12.06 -1.32 10.37
CA LEU A 64 -12.07 -2.75 10.69
C LEU A 64 -11.21 -3.59 9.74
N ALA A 65 -10.66 -3.00 8.68
CA ALA A 65 -9.83 -3.73 7.74
C ALA A 65 -8.44 -4.00 8.31
N TYR A 66 -7.89 -5.20 8.07
CA TYR A 66 -6.59 -5.62 8.61
C TYR A 66 -5.42 -4.70 8.24
N TRP A 67 -5.56 -3.92 7.16
CA TRP A 67 -4.54 -3.00 6.69
C TRP A 67 -4.68 -1.59 7.26
N HIS A 68 -5.83 -1.25 7.87
CA HIS A 68 -6.18 0.13 8.20
C HIS A 68 -5.11 0.80 9.06
N ASP A 69 -4.72 0.18 10.16
CA ASP A 69 -3.74 0.76 11.08
C ASP A 69 -2.35 0.87 10.46
N ALA A 70 -1.99 -0.04 9.55
CA ALA A 70 -0.72 0.03 8.85
C ALA A 70 -0.67 1.17 7.81
N VAL A 71 -1.82 1.56 7.26
CA VAL A 71 -1.96 2.61 6.24
C VAL A 71 -2.22 3.99 6.87
N PHE A 72 -3.12 4.05 7.85
CA PHE A 72 -3.67 5.28 8.43
C PHE A 72 -3.35 5.46 9.91
N GLY A 73 -2.82 4.44 10.59
CA GLY A 73 -2.39 4.55 11.97
C GLY A 73 -1.27 5.57 12.09
N GLY A 74 -1.49 6.58 12.95
CA GLY A 74 -0.48 7.56 13.30
C GLY A 74 0.67 6.88 14.03
N GLY A 75 1.91 7.20 13.66
CA GLY A 75 3.07 6.83 14.45
C GLY A 75 3.08 7.59 15.76
N SER A 76 2.51 7.00 16.83
CA SER A 76 2.96 7.30 18.20
C SER A 76 4.32 6.63 18.39
N GLY A 77 5.35 7.24 17.80
CA GLY A 77 6.74 6.96 18.15
C GLY A 77 7.16 7.93 19.23
N ASP A 78 6.87 7.59 20.48
CA ASP A 78 7.58 8.03 21.69
C ASP A 78 7.21 7.06 22.82
N ILE A 79 8.00 5.99 22.98
CA ILE A 79 8.44 5.35 24.24
C ILE A 79 9.85 4.81 23.97
#